data_AF-A0A7V9B2N0-F1
#
_entry.id   AF-A0A7V9B2N0-F1
#
_cell.length_a   1.000
_cell.length_b   1.000
_cell.length_c   1.000
_cell.angle_alpha   90.00
_cell.angle_beta   90.00
_cell.angle_gamma   90.00
#
_symmetry.space_group_name_H-M   'P 1'
#
loop_
_entity.id
_entity.type
_entity.pdbx_description
1 polymer ?
#
loop_
_entity_poly.entity_id
_entity_poly.type
_entity_poly.pdbx_seq_one_letter_code
_entity_poly.pdbx_strand_id
1 'polypeptide(L)'
;WGAVRLADRIPPYRLNMCGRLPGLAHLPVLWQAPLAEVLPAAAGKGLVVDCRSADYVQAWRPQPPIAGRTVVVKVVRDRDGGRGAVSHNAKHTRGLVARRIVVDGLNPTRPAALAEGLSAHFDVDLQPPDRPGRPWELQVVEPAP
;
A
#
# COMPACT_ATOMS: atom_id res chain seq x y z
N TRP A 1 10.29 -12.85 5.45
CA TRP A 1 11.39 -11.88 5.63
C TRP A 1 10.94 -10.53 6.20
N GLY A 2 9.74 -10.39 6.78
CA GLY A 2 9.30 -9.11 7.34
C GLY A 2 9.23 -8.00 6.30
N ALA A 3 9.92 -6.88 6.57
CA ALA A 3 10.12 -5.79 5.62
C ALA A 3 11.47 -5.95 4.91
N VAL A 4 11.47 -5.71 3.59
CA VAL A 4 12.66 -5.86 2.75
C VAL A 4 12.85 -4.64 1.85
N ARG A 5 14.10 -4.37 1.49
CA ARG A 5 14.51 -3.39 0.48
C ARG A 5 14.68 -4.08 -0.87
N LEU A 6 14.72 -3.29 -1.94
CA LEU A 6 14.88 -3.78 -3.32
C LEU A 6 16.16 -4.62 -3.53
N ALA A 7 17.22 -4.34 -2.76
CA ALA A 7 18.52 -5.00 -2.90
C ALA A 7 18.74 -6.15 -1.90
N ASP A 8 17.77 -6.47 -1.05
CA ASP A 8 17.94 -7.53 -0.05
C ASP A 8 18.02 -8.90 -0.72
N ARG A 9 19.01 -9.71 -0.30
CA ARG A 9 19.16 -11.09 -0.77
C ARG A 9 18.19 -11.99 -0.02
N ILE A 10 17.28 -12.63 -0.75
CA ILE A 10 16.24 -13.49 -0.18
C ILE A 10 16.41 -14.91 -0.75
N PRO A 11 16.76 -15.92 0.07
CA PRO A 11 16.80 -17.30 -0.40
C PRO A 11 15.39 -17.82 -0.73
N PRO A 12 15.27 -18.85 -1.59
CA PRO A 12 13.98 -19.42 -1.95
C PRO A 12 13.24 -19.93 -0.72
N TYR A 13 11.99 -19.51 -0.54
CA TYR A 13 11.10 -19.98 0.51
C TYR A 13 9.64 -19.84 0.08
N ARG A 14 8.74 -20.55 0.75
CA ARG A 14 7.30 -20.36 0.60
C ARG A 14 6.63 -20.32 1.97
N LEU A 15 6.29 -19.11 2.40
CA LEU A 15 5.46 -18.86 3.58
C LEU A 15 4.62 -17.61 3.30
N ASN A 16 3.31 -17.79 3.09
CA ASN A 16 2.41 -16.68 2.83
C ASN A 16 2.08 -15.93 4.13
N MET A 17 1.75 -14.64 4.05
CA MET A 17 1.44 -13.82 5.23
C MET A 17 0.20 -14.31 6.00
N CYS A 18 -0.70 -15.08 5.38
CA CYS A 18 -1.85 -15.71 6.04
C CYS A 18 -1.55 -17.07 6.67
N GLY A 19 -0.30 -17.54 6.58
CA GLY A 19 0.10 -18.86 7.05
C GLY A 19 -0.04 -19.01 8.55
N ARG A 20 -0.31 -20.23 8.99
CA ARG A 20 -0.21 -20.64 10.40
C ARG A 20 0.91 -21.65 10.51
N LEU A 21 1.79 -21.44 11.48
CA LEU A 21 2.85 -22.37 11.80
C LEU A 21 2.48 -23.10 13.09
N PRO A 22 2.67 -24.43 13.19
CA PRO A 22 2.39 -25.16 14.41
C PRO A 22 3.08 -24.52 15.63
N GLY A 23 2.34 -24.34 16.72
CA GLY A 23 2.85 -23.75 17.96
C GLY A 23 3.08 -22.24 17.91
N LEU A 24 2.72 -21.55 16.83
CA LEU A 24 2.90 -20.10 16.69
C LEU A 24 1.58 -19.38 16.43
N ALA A 25 1.54 -18.09 16.79
CA ALA A 25 0.43 -17.22 16.43
C ALA A 25 0.33 -17.02 14.91
N HIS A 26 -0.80 -16.46 14.46
CA HIS A 26 -0.99 -16.04 13.07
C HIS A 26 0.11 -15.05 12.66
N LEU A 27 0.74 -15.24 11.49
CA LEU A 27 1.94 -14.51 11.10
C LEU A 27 1.84 -12.97 11.19
N PRO A 28 0.75 -12.30 10.80
CA PRO A 28 0.62 -10.86 10.97
C PRO A 28 0.77 -10.42 12.42
N VAL A 29 0.26 -11.19 13.39
CA VAL A 29 0.41 -10.91 14.82
C VAL A 29 1.88 -10.98 15.23
N LEU A 30 2.60 -12.02 14.77
CA LEU A 30 4.03 -12.16 15.05
C LEU A 30 4.86 -11.01 14.46
N TRP A 31 4.43 -10.44 13.33
CA TRP A 31 5.12 -9.34 12.66
C TRP A 31 4.79 -7.95 13.20
N GLN A 32 3.73 -7.79 14.01
CA GLN A 32 3.31 -6.47 14.50
C GLN A 32 4.40 -5.73 15.27
N ALA A 33 4.98 -6.35 16.29
CA ALA A 33 6.01 -5.70 17.11
C ALA A 33 7.30 -5.38 16.30
N PRO A 34 7.90 -6.33 15.56
CA PRO A 34 9.11 -6.04 14.77
C PRO A 34 8.88 -4.96 13.69
N LEU A 35 7.73 -4.98 13.01
CA LEU A 35 7.44 -3.99 11.97
C LEU A 35 7.13 -2.61 12.56
N ALA A 36 6.49 -2.55 13.74
CA ALA A 36 6.25 -1.30 14.44
C ALA A 36 7.56 -0.63 14.90
N GLU A 37 8.61 -1.40 15.16
CA GLU A 37 9.93 -0.88 15.50
C GLU A 37 10.65 -0.24 14.30
N VAL A 38 10.65 -0.91 13.15
CA VAL A 38 11.53 -0.53 12.02
C VAL A 38 10.88 0.38 10.98
N LEU A 39 9.58 0.21 10.72
CA LEU A 39 8.91 0.93 9.63
C LEU A 39 8.73 2.44 9.89
N PRO A 40 8.51 2.93 11.14
CA PRO A 40 8.46 4.37 11.39
C PRO A 40 9.74 5.11 10.99
N ALA A 41 10.90 4.55 11.33
CA ALA A 41 12.19 5.11 10.96
C ALA A 41 12.39 5.10 9.44
N ALA A 42 12.06 3.99 8.77
CA ALA A 42 12.14 3.87 7.31
C ALA A 42 11.20 4.85 6.59
N ALA A 43 10.00 5.11 7.14
CA ALA A 43 9.05 6.07 6.59
C ALA A 43 9.51 7.54 6.73
N GLY A 44 10.49 7.83 7.58
CA GLY A 44 11.13 9.15 7.72
C GLY A 44 10.13 10.31 7.85
N LYS A 45 10.21 11.27 6.93
CA LYS A 45 9.27 12.41 6.82
C LYS A 45 8.49 12.45 5.50
N GLY A 46 8.79 11.55 4.57
CA GLY A 46 8.23 11.55 3.20
C GLY A 46 6.80 11.05 3.12
N LEU A 47 6.19 11.01 1.93
CA LEU A 47 4.89 10.36 1.76
C LEU A 47 5.03 8.84 1.85
N VAL A 48 4.06 8.14 2.47
CA VAL A 48 3.98 6.66 2.41
C VAL A 48 2.89 6.26 1.43
N VAL A 49 3.21 5.44 0.44
CA VAL A 49 2.23 4.87 -0.49
C VAL A 49 2.01 3.39 -0.15
N ASP A 50 0.84 3.05 0.35
CA ASP A 50 0.51 1.69 0.76
C ASP A 50 -0.21 0.92 -0.36
N CYS A 51 0.59 0.13 -1.09
CA CYS A 51 0.14 -0.79 -2.13
C CYS A 51 -0.01 -2.25 -1.64
N ARG A 52 0.00 -2.49 -0.33
CA ARG A 52 -0.01 -3.86 0.22
C ARG A 52 -1.41 -4.49 0.15
N SER A 53 -1.48 -5.82 0.09
CA SER A 53 -2.75 -6.54 0.30
C SER A 53 -3.16 -6.55 1.78
N ALA A 54 -4.43 -6.82 2.04
CA ALA A 54 -5.03 -6.73 3.39
C ALA A 54 -4.26 -7.54 4.44
N ASP A 55 -3.76 -8.73 4.11
CA ASP A 55 -3.01 -9.58 5.05
C ASP A 55 -1.71 -8.94 5.51
N TYR A 56 -1.01 -8.23 4.63
CA TYR A 56 0.20 -7.48 4.99
C TYR A 56 -0.12 -6.20 5.76
N VAL A 57 -1.27 -5.58 5.50
CA VAL A 57 -1.74 -4.41 6.28
C VAL A 57 -2.02 -4.81 7.74
N GLN A 58 -2.50 -6.02 8.00
CA GLN A 58 -2.70 -6.52 9.37
C GLN A 58 -1.40 -6.63 10.17
N ALA A 59 -0.27 -6.86 9.50
CA ALA A 59 1.04 -6.96 10.13
C ALA A 59 1.59 -5.59 10.55
N TRP A 60 1.19 -4.51 9.87
CA TRP A 60 1.55 -3.15 10.29
C TRP A 60 0.60 -2.12 9.70
N ARG A 61 0.04 -1.28 10.58
CA ARG A 61 -0.74 -0.09 10.23
C ARG A 61 0.02 1.16 10.70
N PRO A 62 0.23 2.15 9.83
CA PRO A 62 0.88 3.39 10.23
C PRO A 62 0.06 4.09 11.32
N GLN A 63 0.76 4.63 12.32
CA GLN A 63 0.18 5.44 13.38
C GLN A 63 0.45 6.93 13.12
N PRO A 64 -0.30 7.87 13.72
CA PRO A 64 0.05 9.28 13.68
C PRO A 64 1.50 9.54 14.15
N PRO A 65 2.24 10.47 13.53
CA PRO A 65 1.82 11.34 12.42
C PRO A 65 1.93 10.67 11.04
N ILE A 66 2.58 9.51 10.93
CA ILE A 66 2.82 8.81 9.66
C ILE A 66 1.51 8.54 8.92
N ALA A 67 0.49 8.08 9.65
CA ALA A 67 -0.83 7.83 9.09
C ALA A 67 -1.40 9.03 8.31
N GLY A 68 -1.21 10.27 8.79
CA GLY A 68 -1.74 11.47 8.12
C GLY A 68 -1.07 11.79 6.77
N ARG A 69 0.10 11.19 6.50
CA ARG A 69 0.86 11.27 5.24
C ARG A 69 0.97 9.92 4.53
N THR A 70 0.10 8.96 4.88
CA THR A 70 -0.03 7.70 4.15
C THR A 70 -1.19 7.80 3.17
N VAL A 71 -0.99 7.32 1.95
CA VAL A 71 -2.03 7.10 0.94
C VAL A 71 -2.18 5.61 0.70
N VAL A 72 -3.37 5.06 0.99
CA VAL A 72 -3.70 3.67 0.68
C VAL A 72 -4.25 3.57 -0.75
N VAL A 73 -3.63 2.72 -1.57
CA VAL A 73 -4.07 2.52 -2.95
C VAL A 73 -5.15 1.45 -3.01
N LYS A 74 -6.36 1.86 -3.39
CA LYS A 74 -7.51 0.98 -3.57
C LYS A 74 -7.82 0.87 -5.06
N VAL A 75 -7.78 -0.35 -5.58
CA VAL A 75 -8.06 -0.58 -6.99
C VAL A 75 -9.55 -0.86 -7.15
N VAL A 76 -10.18 -0.10 -8.03
CA VAL A 76 -11.60 -0.20 -8.34
C VAL A 76 -11.77 -0.45 -9.83
N ARG A 77 -12.96 -0.86 -10.25
CA ARG A 77 -13.34 -0.96 -11.66
C ARG A 77 -14.71 -0.31 -11.81
N ASP A 78 -14.88 0.44 -12.88
CA ASP A 78 -16.20 0.95 -13.24
C ASP A 78 -17.10 -0.20 -13.69
N ARG A 79 -18.35 -0.16 -13.24
CA ARG A 79 -19.43 -1.07 -13.61
C ARG A 79 -20.70 -0.26 -13.79
N ASP A 80 -21.69 -0.84 -14.46
CA ASP A 80 -23.03 -0.26 -14.49
C ASP A 80 -23.56 -0.12 -13.05
N GLY A 81 -23.75 1.13 -12.61
CA GLY A 81 -24.14 1.47 -11.24
C GLY A 81 -23.01 1.91 -10.29
N GLY A 82 -21.76 2.04 -10.77
CA GLY A 82 -20.67 2.72 -10.05
C GLY A 82 -19.36 1.95 -9.96
N ARG A 83 -18.49 2.39 -9.04
CA ARG A 83 -17.15 1.81 -8.82
C ARG A 83 -17.22 0.61 -7.86
N GLY A 84 -16.72 -0.54 -8.31
CA GLY A 84 -16.65 -1.77 -7.52
C GLY A 84 -15.21 -2.19 -7.20
N ALA A 85 -15.01 -2.88 -6.08
CA ALA A 85 -13.69 -3.40 -5.70
C ALA A 85 -13.21 -4.51 -6.66
N VAL A 86 -11.89 -4.54 -6.90
CA VAL A 86 -11.21 -5.57 -7.68
C VAL A 86 -10.36 -6.43 -6.74
N SER A 87 -10.42 -7.76 -6.86
CA SER A 87 -9.65 -8.67 -6.01
C SER A 87 -8.34 -9.12 -6.66
N HIS A 88 -8.42 -9.80 -7.82
CA HIS A 88 -7.27 -10.39 -8.50
C HIS A 88 -6.39 -9.34 -9.19
N ASN A 89 -6.99 -8.53 -10.07
CA ASN A 89 -6.22 -7.56 -10.86
C ASN A 89 -5.76 -6.35 -10.04
N ALA A 90 -6.26 -6.17 -8.82
CA ALA A 90 -5.78 -5.12 -7.93
C ALA A 90 -4.28 -5.22 -7.64
N LYS A 91 -3.73 -6.44 -7.58
CA LYS A 91 -2.28 -6.64 -7.40
C LYS A 91 -1.50 -6.14 -8.61
N HIS A 92 -2.00 -6.41 -9.82
CA HIS A 92 -1.40 -5.94 -11.05
C HIS A 92 -1.40 -4.41 -11.11
N THR A 93 -2.55 -3.77 -10.90
CA THR A 93 -2.68 -2.31 -10.93
C THR A 93 -1.83 -1.62 -9.86
N ARG A 94 -1.76 -2.16 -8.64
CA ARG A 94 -0.85 -1.65 -7.60
C ARG A 94 0.62 -1.73 -8.01
N GLY A 95 1.00 -2.79 -8.73
CA GLY A 95 2.33 -2.92 -9.34
C GLY A 95 2.57 -1.86 -10.42
N LEU A 96 1.56 -1.58 -11.27
CA LEU A 96 1.64 -0.50 -12.26
C LEU A 96 1.77 0.89 -11.61
N VAL A 97 1.01 1.17 -10.54
CA VAL A 97 1.13 2.41 -9.76
C VAL A 97 2.54 2.57 -9.22
N ALA A 98 3.08 1.54 -8.56
CA ALA A 98 4.46 1.57 -8.06
C ALA A 98 5.47 1.78 -9.21
N ARG A 99 5.25 1.13 -10.36
CA ARG A 99 6.08 1.30 -11.56
C ARG A 99 6.04 2.74 -12.09
N ARG A 100 4.89 3.42 -12.12
CA ARG A 100 4.77 4.82 -12.57
C ARG A 100 5.50 5.77 -11.63
N ILE A 101 5.30 5.61 -10.31
CA ILE A 101 6.02 6.39 -9.30
C ILE A 101 7.54 6.33 -9.54
N VAL A 102 8.09 5.14 -9.77
CA VAL A 102 9.53 4.95 -9.96
C VAL A 102 10.02 5.45 -11.33
N VAL A 103 9.38 5.02 -12.43
CA VAL A 103 9.88 5.30 -13.78
C VAL A 103 9.72 6.77 -14.15
N ASP A 104 8.64 7.40 -13.69
CA ASP A 104 8.36 8.80 -14.01
C ASP A 104 9.01 9.74 -12.99
N GLY A 105 9.77 9.19 -12.03
CA GLY A 105 10.54 9.95 -11.05
C GLY A 105 9.68 10.77 -10.09
N LEU A 106 8.46 10.30 -9.80
CA LEU A 106 7.51 11.04 -8.97
C LEU A 106 8.06 11.14 -7.53
N ASN A 107 8.17 12.37 -7.02
CA ASN A 107 8.57 12.65 -5.64
C ASN A 107 7.51 13.48 -4.89
N PRO A 108 6.28 12.96 -4.73
CA PRO A 108 5.19 13.70 -4.11
C PRO A 108 5.43 13.88 -2.61
N THR A 109 5.31 15.11 -2.12
CA THR A 109 5.47 15.46 -0.71
C THR A 109 4.14 15.52 0.04
N ARG A 110 3.01 15.45 -0.67
CA ARG A 110 1.64 15.46 -0.13
C ARG A 110 0.72 14.48 -0.89
N PRO A 111 -0.35 13.97 -0.28
CA PRO A 111 -1.31 13.05 -0.92
C PRO A 111 -1.86 13.53 -2.26
N ALA A 112 -2.27 14.80 -2.35
CA ALA A 112 -2.81 15.34 -3.60
C ALA A 112 -1.77 15.45 -4.74
N ALA A 113 -0.49 15.69 -4.42
CA ALA A 113 0.58 15.67 -5.42
C ALA A 113 0.82 14.25 -5.98
N LEU A 114 0.59 13.20 -5.18
CA LEU A 114 0.64 11.81 -5.66
C LEU A 114 -0.50 11.55 -6.66
N ALA A 115 -1.72 11.99 -6.35
CA ALA A 115 -2.86 11.85 -7.26
C ALA A 115 -2.64 12.63 -8.57
N GLU A 116 -2.18 13.88 -8.48
CA GLU A 116 -1.81 14.71 -9.62
C GLU A 116 -0.75 14.02 -10.51
N GLY A 117 0.29 13.43 -9.93
CA GLY A 117 1.34 12.74 -10.68
C GLY A 117 0.88 11.42 -11.33
N LEU A 118 -0.14 10.77 -10.77
CA LEU A 118 -0.65 9.49 -11.28
C LEU A 118 -1.79 9.67 -12.31
N SER A 119 -2.43 10.84 -12.36
CA SER A 119 -3.60 11.09 -13.24
C SER A 119 -3.28 11.03 -14.73
N ALA A 120 -1.99 11.19 -15.11
CA ALA A 120 -1.54 10.99 -16.49
C ALA A 120 -1.60 9.52 -16.94
N HIS A 121 -1.74 8.57 -16.01
CA HIS A 121 -1.70 7.13 -16.28
C HIS A 121 -2.95 6.37 -15.85
N PHE A 122 -3.72 6.92 -14.93
CA PHE A 122 -4.88 6.27 -14.35
C PHE A 122 -6.00 7.29 -14.11
N ASP A 123 -7.24 6.84 -14.20
CA ASP A 123 -8.34 7.54 -13.53
C ASP A 123 -8.17 7.32 -12.02
N VAL A 124 -8.00 8.43 -11.30
CA VAL A 124 -7.74 8.45 -9.87
C VAL A 124 -8.71 9.36 -9.14
N ASP A 125 -9.07 8.95 -7.93
CA ASP A 125 -9.89 9.75 -7.04
C ASP A 125 -9.31 9.68 -5.62
N LEU A 126 -8.90 10.84 -5.10
CA LEU A 126 -8.26 10.97 -3.80
C LEU A 126 -9.28 11.41 -2.76
N GLN A 127 -9.45 10.59 -1.74
CA GLN A 127 -10.36 10.82 -0.63
C GLN A 127 -9.57 11.17 0.64
N PRO A 128 -9.94 12.26 1.34
CA PRO A 128 -9.35 12.59 2.62
C PRO A 128 -9.72 11.55 3.69
N PRO A 129 -8.92 11.43 4.76
CA PRO A 129 -9.29 10.58 5.87
C PRO A 129 -10.61 11.03 6.51
N ASP A 130 -11.41 10.06 6.96
CA ASP A 130 -12.64 10.27 7.72
C ASP A 130 -12.43 11.04 9.04
N ARG A 131 -11.22 10.93 9.60
CA ARG A 131 -10.80 11.65 10.80
C ARG A 131 -9.29 11.91 10.84
N PRO A 132 -8.82 12.94 11.57
CA PRO A 132 -7.40 13.20 11.73
C PRO A 132 -6.61 11.98 12.22
N GLY A 133 -5.38 11.84 11.72
CA GLY A 133 -4.49 10.73 12.08
C GLY A 133 -4.83 9.40 11.40
N ARG A 134 -5.65 9.40 10.34
CA ARG A 134 -5.88 8.25 9.46
C ARG A 134 -5.24 8.44 8.08
N PRO A 135 -4.94 7.35 7.36
CA PRO A 135 -4.52 7.40 5.96
C PRO A 135 -5.56 7.99 5.03
N TRP A 136 -5.08 8.62 3.96
CA TRP A 136 -5.85 8.96 2.77
C TRP A 136 -6.14 7.70 1.97
N GLU A 137 -7.22 7.72 1.18
CA GLU A 137 -7.53 6.65 0.22
C GLU A 137 -7.39 7.21 -1.20
N LEU A 138 -6.56 6.57 -2.04
CA LEU A 138 -6.51 6.85 -3.47
C LEU A 138 -7.18 5.68 -4.19
N GLN A 139 -8.36 5.94 -4.74
CA GLN A 139 -8.98 5.03 -5.68
C GLN A 139 -8.28 5.15 -7.03
N VAL A 140 -7.91 4.00 -7.60
CA VAL A 140 -7.30 3.90 -8.92
C VAL A 140 -8.16 2.96 -9.73
N VAL A 141 -8.76 3.46 -10.81
CA VAL A 141 -9.52 2.62 -11.73
C VAL A 141 -8.55 1.69 -12.44
N GLU A 142 -8.86 0.40 -12.40
CA GLU A 142 -8.12 -0.63 -13.12
C GLU A 142 -8.13 -0.32 -14.62
N PRO A 143 -6.95 -0.23 -15.27
CA PRO A 143 -6.89 -0.04 -16.72
C PRO A 143 -7.63 -1.15 -17.46
N ALA A 144 -8.26 -0.81 -18.58
CA ALA A 144 -8.76 -1.82 -19.51
C ALA A 144 -7.60 -2.73 -19.98
N PRO A 145 -7.84 -4.03 -20.16
CA PRO A 145 -6.83 -4.98 -20.63
C PRO A 145 -6.30 -4.67 -22.03
#